data_AF-A0A6P0FNJ9-F1
#
_entry.id   AF-A0A6P0FNJ9-F1
#
_cell.length_a   1.000
_cell.length_b   1.000
_cell.length_c   1.000
_cell.angle_alpha   90.00
_cell.angle_beta   90.00
_cell.angle_gamma   90.00
#
_symmetry.space_group_name_H-M   'P 1'
#
loop_
_entity.id
_entity.type
_entity.pdbx_description
1 polymer ?
#
loop_
_entity_poly.entity_id
_entity_poly.type
_entity_poly.pdbx_seq_one_letter_code
_entity_poly.pdbx_strand_id
1 'polypeptide(L)' 'MTHLHATQLDRIEEKLDTLIAALAGDDQEQEQPACTLDGELSGGERDQSMSLD' A
#
# COMPACT_ATOMS: atom_id res chain seq x y z
N MET A 1 29.67 1.91 30.39
CA MET A 1 28.35 1.39 29.96
C MET A 1 27.79 2.19 28.77
N THR A 2 28.61 2.60 27.80
CA THR A 2 28.21 3.46 26.66
C THR A 2 28.17 2.71 25.33
N HIS A 3 28.93 1.63 25.18
CA HIS A 3 29.00 0.86 23.94
C HIS A 3 27.73 0.05 23.62
N LEU A 4 26.97 -0.38 24.64
CA LEU A 4 25.73 -1.14 24.43
C LEU A 4 24.63 -0.26 23.80
N HIS A 5 24.60 1.03 24.15
CA HIS A 5 23.66 1.99 23.58
C HIS A 5 23.99 2.33 22.13
N ALA A 6 25.28 2.41 21.78
CA ALA A 6 25.71 2.61 20.39
C ALA A 6 25.22 1.48 19.47
N THR A 7 25.43 0.22 19.85
CA THR A 7 24.97 -0.93 19.05
C THR A 7 23.43 -1.03 18.95
N GLN A 8 22.72 -0.58 19.99
CA GLN A 8 21.25 -0.52 19.95
C GLN A 8 20.75 0.57 18.99
N LEU A 9 21.43 1.71 18.95
CA LEU A 9 21.12 2.80 18.03
C LEU A 9 21.40 2.39 16.58
N ASP A 10 22.55 1.79 16.28
CA ASP A 10 22.89 1.31 14.94
C ASP A 10 21.81 0.35 14.40
N ARG A 11 21.34 -0.57 15.26
CA ARG A 11 20.27 -1.52 14.91
C ARG A 11 18.91 -0.84 14.70
N ILE A 12 18.64 0.26 15.40
CA ILE A 12 17.42 1.05 15.21
C ILE A 12 17.50 1.81 13.89
N GLU A 13 18.64 2.45 13.61
CA GLU A 13 18.89 3.19 12.36
C GLU A 13 18.71 2.28 11.13
N GLU A 14 19.33 1.09 11.13
CA GLU A 14 19.18 0.11 10.04
C GLU A 14 17.72 -0.29 9.78
N LYS A 15 16.94 -0.47 10.86
CA LYS A 15 15.51 -0.80 10.76
C LYS A 15 14.69 0.37 10.22
N LEU A 16 15.04 1.59 10.59
CA LEU A 16 14.37 2.79 10.10
C LEU A 16 14.66 3.02 8.62
N ASP A 17 15.91 2.85 8.18
CA ASP A 17 16.28 2.93 6.76
C ASP A 17 15.50 1.91 5.92
N THR A 18 15.40 0.66 6.42
CA THR A 18 14.63 -0.40 5.76
C THR A 18 13.15 -0.03 5.63
N LEU A 19 12.55 0.52 6.70
CA LEU A 19 11.15 0.92 6.71
C LEU A 19 10.89 2.09 5.76
N ILE A 20 11.76 3.10 5.76
CA ILE A 20 11.65 4.27 4.87
C ILE A 20 11.75 3.82 3.41
N ALA A 21 12.69 2.93 3.09
CA ALA A 21 12.84 2.39 1.73
C ALA A 21 11.59 1.60 1.28
N ALA A 22 10.96 0.84 2.17
CA ALA A 22 9.73 0.12 1.86
C ALA A 22 8.55 1.07 1.60
N LEU A 23 8.41 2.12 2.41
CA LEU A 23 7.33 3.11 2.27
C LEU A 23 7.51 3.98 1.03
N ALA A 24 8.74 4.36 0.67
CA ALA A 24 9.02 5.10 -0.56
C ALA A 24 8.75 4.29 -1.83
N GLY A 25 8.71 2.96 -1.73
CA GLY A 25 8.30 2.08 -2.84
C GLY A 25 6.79 2.00 -3.06
N ASP A 26 5.98 2.55 -2.15
CA ASP A 26 4.52 2.47 -2.15
C ASP A 26 3.85 3.71 -2.79
N ASP A 27 4.64 4.69 -3.27
CA ASP A 27 4.16 5.88 -3.99
C ASP A 27 3.55 5.57 -5.37
N GLN A 28 3.54 4.30 -5.78
CA GLN A 28 2.70 3.82 -6.88
C GLN A 28 1.45 3.19 -6.27
N GLU A 29 0.54 4.02 -5.77
CA GLU A 29 -0.90 3.69 -5.75
C GLU A 29 -1.29 3.43 -7.21
N GLN A 30 -1.02 2.22 -7.70
CA GLN A 30 -1.84 1.66 -8.76
C GLN A 30 -3.23 1.67 -8.15
N GLU A 31 -4.06 2.61 -8.60
CA GLU A 31 -5.50 2.57 -8.41
C GLU A 31 -5.95 1.20 -8.89
N GLN A 32 -5.92 0.22 -7.98
CA GLN A 32 -6.51 -1.07 -8.24
C GLN A 32 -7.98 -0.75 -8.44
N PRO A 33 -8.54 -1.10 -9.61
CA PRO A 33 -9.94 -0.81 -9.84
C PRO A 33 -10.72 -1.47 -8.70
N ALA A 34 -11.49 -0.66 -7.99
CA ALA A 34 -12.29 -1.15 -6.87
C ALA A 34 -13.13 -2.33 -7.37
N CYS A 35 -13.19 -3.44 -6.64
CA CYS A 35 -14.01 -4.59 -7.02
C CYS A 35 -15.21 -4.73 -6.08
N THR A 36 -16.33 -5.27 -6.60
CA THR A 36 -17.44 -5.75 -5.80
C THR A 36 -17.03 -6.99 -5.01
N LEU A 37 -17.85 -7.39 -4.03
CA LEU A 37 -17.62 -8.61 -3.24
C LEU A 37 -17.58 -9.89 -4.12
N ASP A 38 -18.22 -9.83 -5.29
CA ASP A 38 -18.25 -10.90 -6.28
C ASP A 38 -17.07 -10.83 -7.28
N GLY A 39 -16.18 -9.84 -7.12
CA GLY A 39 -14.99 -9.68 -7.94
C GLY A 39 -15.18 -8.91 -9.26
N GLU A 40 -16.33 -8.26 -9.46
CA GLU A 40 -16.58 -7.41 -10.63
C GLU A 40 -15.97 -6.02 -10.43
N LEU A 41 -15.49 -5.37 -11.50
CA LEU A 41 -14.97 -4.00 -11.42
C LEU A 41 -16.10 -3.01 -11.05
N SER A 42 -15.93 -2.31 -9.95
CA SER A 42 -16.76 -1.21 -9.47
C SER A 42 -16.37 0.08 -10.19
N GLY A 43 -17.33 0.70 -10.89
CA GLY A 43 -17.12 2.00 -11.56
C GLY A 43 -17.06 1.95 -13.09
N GLY A 44 -17.24 0.80 -13.72
CA GLY A 44 -17.58 0.76 -15.14
C GLY A 44 -18.96 1.40 -15.36
N GLU A 45 -19.08 2.29 -16.35
CA GLU A 45 -20.37 2.83 -16.78
C GLU A 45 -21.34 1.66 -17.00
N ARG A 46 -22.32 1.49 -16.10
CA ARG A 46 -23.40 0.53 -16.33
C ARG A 46 -24.11 0.98 -17.60
N ASP A 47 -24.13 0.12 -18.62
CA ASP A 47 -24.87 0.37 -19.84
C ASP A 47 -26.35 0.58 -19.50
N GLN A 48 -26.78 1.85 -19.51
CA GLN A 48 -28.14 2.25 -19.18
C GLN A 48 -29.14 1.92 -20.29
N SER A 49 -28.69 1.34 -21.41
CA SER A 49 -29.57 0.91 -22.50
C SER A 49 -30.40 -0.33 -22.16
N MET A 50 -30.00 -1.09 -21.12
CA MET A 50 -30.74 -2.26 -20.64
C MET A 50 -31.75 -1.86 -19.55
N SER A 51 -32.85 -1.24 -19.97
CA SER A 51 -34.06 -1.13 -19.15
C SER A 51 -34.72 -2.51 -19.08
N LEU A 52 -35.11 -2.94 -17.87
CA LEU A 52 -35.96 -4.14 -17.72
C LEU A 52 -37.41 -3.72 -17.99
N ASP A 53 -37.99 -4.25 -19.06
CA ASP A 53 -39.44 -4.18 -19.34
C ASP A 53 -40.26 -5.01 -18.33
#